data_AF-I0R6T4-F1
#
_entry.id   AF-I0R6T4-F1
#
_cell.length_a   1.000
_cell.length_b   1.000
_cell.length_c   1.000
_cell.angle_alpha   90.00
_cell.angle_beta   90.00
_cell.angle_gamma   90.00
#
_symmetry.space_group_name_H-M   'P 1'
#
loop_
_entity.id
_entity.type
_entity.pdbx_description
1 polymer ?
#
loop_
_entity_poly.entity_id
_entity_poly.type
_entity_poly.pdbx_seq_one_letter_code
_entity_poly.pdbx_strand_id
1 'polypeptide(L)'
;MKYKLLSVFCISFILLFVFKVKTVAIENKDNNSEMSDERVIEIIKEISDFMDSREKLGVEISYRESDGYHDYYFENPEDDEKLYIYHRDYIKDEAYHYLCKMYDIGFYRGRNTQSGESESGLSNYMYYKIDTNGKFYLKNRDEKNICVQIQFIKSEILTENMPQISDGEVYLELCEDNKWRISKVSQWLNDLAYYDLGYEMKVFFDPEYNSLPEYEEFIEKYGYDSKGNRISMYISTDDNDEIFHGSDTELLSESSNLEKLKKLSKLAACMAREEIYARHGKIYPKFSTEFNYFIRKIWYQENENFSENDLSDIEKENIKIISEYIASF
;
A
#
# COMPACT_ATOMS: atom_id res chain seq x y z
N MET A 1 27.37 2.28 -79.63
CA MET A 1 26.61 1.17 -79.03
C MET A 1 25.57 1.77 -78.08
N LYS A 2 24.28 1.58 -78.38
CA LYS A 2 23.04 1.73 -77.56
C LYS A 2 22.86 3.08 -76.80
N TYR A 3 21.99 3.99 -77.29
CA TYR A 3 20.58 4.23 -76.88
C TYR A 3 20.42 4.59 -75.39
N LYS A 4 19.62 5.53 -74.87
CA LYS A 4 18.65 6.59 -75.26
C LYS A 4 18.34 7.30 -73.91
N LEU A 5 18.30 8.63 -73.77
CA LEU A 5 17.17 9.55 -74.02
C LEU A 5 15.90 9.30 -73.16
N LEU A 6 15.40 10.41 -72.59
CA LEU A 6 14.11 10.69 -71.91
C LEU A 6 13.99 10.40 -70.40
N SER A 7 13.77 11.40 -69.53
CA SER A 7 12.65 12.38 -69.42
C SER A 7 11.42 11.78 -68.72
N VAL A 8 11.18 12.19 -67.47
CA VAL A 8 10.06 13.02 -66.97
C VAL A 8 8.64 12.52 -67.28
N PHE A 9 7.80 12.61 -66.24
CA PHE A 9 6.32 12.61 -66.20
C PHE A 9 5.62 11.26 -66.00
N CYS A 10 4.93 11.11 -64.86
CA CYS A 10 3.46 11.28 -64.78
C CYS A 10 2.95 10.88 -63.37
N ILE A 11 2.44 11.84 -62.59
CA ILE A 11 1.00 12.11 -62.40
C ILE A 11 0.38 11.29 -61.24
N SER A 12 0.29 11.97 -60.10
CA SER A 12 -0.92 12.15 -59.28
C SER A 12 -2.20 11.40 -59.69
N PHE A 13 -2.69 10.51 -58.83
CA PHE A 13 -4.11 10.15 -58.67
C PHE A 13 -4.28 9.63 -57.22
N ILE A 14 -4.76 10.48 -56.29
CA ILE A 14 -6.16 10.54 -55.82
C ILE A 14 -6.57 9.31 -55.00
N LEU A 15 -6.79 9.55 -53.70
CA LEU A 15 -7.83 9.03 -52.79
C LEU A 15 -7.31 9.29 -51.36
N LEU A 16 -7.70 10.33 -50.62
CA LEU A 16 -9.08 10.68 -50.24
C LEU A 16 -9.93 9.43 -49.97
N PHE A 17 -9.40 8.51 -49.16
CA PHE A 17 -10.24 7.56 -48.43
C PHE A 17 -10.46 8.07 -47.01
N VAL A 18 -11.55 8.83 -46.90
CA VAL A 18 -12.32 8.98 -45.68
C VAL A 18 -12.85 7.60 -45.28
N PHE A 19 -12.17 6.93 -44.35
CA PHE A 19 -12.79 6.01 -43.41
C PHE A 19 -12.73 6.77 -42.07
N LYS A 20 -13.75 7.52 -41.64
CA LYS A 20 -15.07 7.04 -41.19
C LYS A 20 -14.98 5.79 -40.29
N VAL A 21 -13.99 5.75 -39.41
CA VAL A 21 -14.20 5.13 -38.11
C VAL A 21 -14.96 6.17 -37.30
N LYS A 22 -16.20 5.83 -36.92
CA LYS A 22 -16.89 6.49 -35.81
C LYS A 22 -16.04 6.24 -34.56
N THR A 23 -14.98 7.01 -34.38
CA THR A 23 -14.68 7.43 -33.02
C THR A 23 -15.86 8.31 -32.68
N VAL A 24 -16.63 7.90 -31.68
CA VAL A 24 -17.38 8.87 -30.89
C VAL A 24 -16.28 9.74 -30.30
N ALA A 25 -15.88 10.75 -31.07
CA ALA A 25 -15.26 11.93 -30.53
C ALA A 25 -16.31 12.42 -29.54
N ILE A 26 -16.08 12.11 -28.27
CA ILE A 26 -16.62 12.92 -27.19
C ILE A 26 -16.04 14.30 -27.51
N GLU A 27 -16.83 15.09 -28.24
CA GLU A 27 -16.59 16.51 -28.38
C GLU A 27 -16.38 17.00 -26.96
N ASN A 28 -15.18 17.47 -26.66
CA ASN A 28 -14.88 18.32 -25.52
C ASN A 28 -15.71 19.60 -25.66
N LYS A 29 -17.00 19.47 -25.36
CA LYS A 29 -17.92 20.52 -24.99
C LYS A 29 -18.33 20.18 -23.57
N ASP A 30 -17.46 20.53 -22.64
CA ASP A 30 -17.84 20.89 -21.29
C ASP A 30 -16.58 21.41 -20.59
N ASN A 31 -16.41 22.73 -20.62
CA ASN A 31 -15.70 23.45 -19.56
C ASN A 31 -16.58 23.41 -18.29
N ASN A 32 -16.96 22.22 -17.83
CA ASN A 32 -17.63 22.05 -16.55
C ASN A 32 -16.56 21.63 -15.54
N SER A 33 -16.19 22.56 -14.67
CA SER A 33 -15.53 22.25 -13.40
C SER A 33 -16.36 21.31 -12.51
N GLU A 34 -17.64 21.14 -12.82
CA GLU A 34 -18.54 20.23 -12.11
C GLU A 34 -18.49 18.80 -12.68
N MET A 35 -17.65 17.98 -12.07
CA MET A 35 -17.74 16.53 -12.17
C MET A 35 -18.98 16.05 -11.40
N SER A 36 -19.95 15.42 -12.09
CA SER A 36 -21.16 14.87 -11.46
C SER A 36 -20.84 13.69 -10.54
N ASP A 37 -21.73 13.39 -9.59
CA ASP A 37 -21.58 12.26 -8.67
C ASP A 37 -21.53 10.91 -9.40
N GLU A 38 -22.35 10.75 -10.44
CA GLU A 38 -22.35 9.56 -11.29
C GLU A 38 -21.01 9.40 -11.99
N ARG A 39 -20.45 10.49 -12.55
CA ARG A 39 -19.16 10.43 -13.23
C ARG A 39 -18.01 10.10 -12.29
N VAL A 40 -18.07 10.54 -11.02
CA VAL A 40 -17.09 10.14 -9.99
C VAL A 40 -17.09 8.64 -9.80
N ILE A 41 -18.27 8.05 -9.65
CA ILE A 41 -18.39 6.61 -9.42
C ILE A 41 -17.95 5.84 -10.66
N GLU A 42 -18.36 6.29 -11.85
CA GLU A 42 -17.95 5.69 -13.12
C GLU A 42 -16.43 5.68 -13.29
N ILE A 43 -15.73 6.79 -13.04
CA ILE A 43 -14.27 6.83 -13.23
C ILE A 43 -13.53 5.92 -12.25
N ILE A 44 -14.01 5.81 -10.99
CA ILE A 44 -13.45 4.87 -10.02
C ILE A 44 -13.60 3.43 -10.52
N LYS A 45 -14.78 3.04 -11.00
CA LYS A 45 -15.03 1.70 -11.54
C LYS A 45 -14.20 1.44 -12.79
N GLU A 46 -14.21 2.36 -13.74
CA GLU A 46 -13.51 2.27 -15.02
C GLU A 46 -12.00 2.04 -14.83
N ILE A 47 -11.38 2.76 -13.91
CA ILE A 47 -9.96 2.61 -13.57
C ILE A 47 -9.72 1.28 -12.85
N SER A 48 -10.54 0.95 -11.85
CA SER A 48 -10.38 -0.25 -11.04
C SER A 48 -10.53 -1.53 -11.88
N ASP A 49 -11.57 -1.60 -12.72
CA ASP A 49 -11.81 -2.73 -13.63
C ASP A 49 -10.68 -2.89 -14.64
N PHE A 50 -10.17 -1.77 -15.19
CA PHE A 50 -9.04 -1.82 -16.11
C PHE A 50 -7.78 -2.35 -15.42
N MET A 51 -7.47 -1.87 -14.21
CA MET A 51 -6.30 -2.28 -13.46
C MET A 51 -6.39 -3.76 -13.05
N ASP A 52 -7.57 -4.25 -12.67
CA ASP A 52 -7.81 -5.66 -12.30
C ASP A 52 -7.86 -6.60 -13.52
N SER A 53 -8.16 -6.10 -14.72
CA SER A 53 -8.40 -6.95 -15.90
C SER A 53 -7.15 -7.71 -16.35
N ARG A 54 -7.14 -9.03 -16.21
CA ARG A 54 -6.07 -9.89 -16.76
C ARG A 54 -6.19 -10.10 -18.27
N GLU A 55 -7.27 -9.64 -18.91
CA GLU A 55 -7.46 -9.77 -20.36
C GLU A 55 -6.42 -8.98 -21.15
N LYS A 56 -5.78 -7.99 -20.52
CA LYS A 56 -4.69 -7.21 -21.12
C LYS A 56 -3.33 -7.92 -21.08
N LEU A 57 -3.19 -9.08 -20.45
CA LEU A 57 -1.89 -9.76 -20.30
C LEU A 57 -1.54 -10.58 -21.55
N GLY A 58 -0.33 -10.37 -22.06
CA GLY A 58 0.22 -11.17 -23.14
C GLY A 58 0.82 -12.49 -22.66
N VAL A 59 1.35 -13.26 -23.61
CA VAL A 59 2.04 -14.53 -23.32
C VAL A 59 3.52 -14.36 -22.94
N GLU A 60 4.08 -13.18 -23.15
CA GLU A 60 5.49 -12.90 -22.89
C GLU A 60 5.75 -12.67 -21.39
N ILE A 61 6.54 -13.56 -20.81
CA ILE A 61 7.00 -13.44 -19.43
C ILE A 61 8.07 -12.34 -19.37
N SER A 62 7.80 -11.32 -18.58
CA SER A 62 8.71 -10.21 -18.31
C SER A 62 9.72 -10.58 -17.22
N TYR A 63 9.24 -11.23 -16.16
CA TYR A 63 10.00 -11.62 -14.99
C TYR A 63 9.46 -12.94 -14.42
N ARG A 64 10.36 -13.77 -13.92
CA ARG A 64 10.04 -15.02 -13.24
C ARG A 64 10.62 -14.95 -11.83
N GLU A 65 9.74 -15.14 -10.86
CA GLU A 65 10.10 -15.21 -9.46
C GLU A 65 10.65 -16.59 -9.09
N SER A 66 11.44 -16.64 -8.01
CA SER A 66 12.04 -17.88 -7.51
C SER A 66 11.03 -18.84 -6.89
N ASP A 67 9.89 -18.32 -6.44
CA ASP A 67 8.77 -19.07 -5.87
C ASP A 67 7.84 -19.69 -6.94
N GLY A 68 8.06 -19.35 -8.22
CA GLY A 68 7.36 -19.93 -9.36
C GLY A 68 6.39 -18.98 -10.06
N TYR A 69 6.16 -17.78 -9.54
CA TYR A 69 5.23 -16.82 -10.14
C TYR A 69 5.84 -16.04 -11.32
N HIS A 70 4.96 -15.54 -12.17
CA HIS A 70 5.30 -14.90 -13.44
C HIS A 70 4.56 -13.58 -13.61
N ASP A 71 5.33 -12.56 -13.97
CA ASP A 71 4.79 -11.30 -14.47
C ASP A 71 4.79 -11.30 -15.98
N TYR A 72 3.66 -10.87 -16.56
CA TYR A 72 3.46 -10.80 -18.00
C TYR A 72 3.41 -9.35 -18.44
N TYR A 73 3.98 -9.05 -19.60
CA TYR A 73 3.77 -7.74 -20.22
C TYR A 73 2.31 -7.58 -20.63
N PHE A 74 1.83 -6.35 -20.67
CA PHE A 74 0.58 -6.06 -21.35
C PHE A 74 0.70 -6.45 -22.84
N GLU A 75 -0.33 -7.08 -23.38
CA GLU A 75 -0.36 -7.57 -24.75
C GLU A 75 -0.35 -6.39 -25.72
N ASN A 76 -1.22 -5.40 -25.49
CA ASN A 76 -1.43 -4.27 -26.40
C ASN A 76 -0.74 -3.01 -25.87
N PRO A 77 0.08 -2.31 -26.69
CA PRO A 77 0.65 -1.02 -26.31
C PRO A 77 -0.38 0.07 -25.99
N GLU A 78 -1.61 -0.08 -26.48
CA GLU A 78 -2.72 0.83 -26.15
C GLU A 78 -3.11 0.74 -24.67
N ASP A 79 -2.91 -0.42 -24.02
CA ASP A 79 -3.16 -0.59 -22.58
C ASP A 79 -2.08 0.12 -21.75
N ASP A 80 -0.81 0.11 -22.21
CA ASP A 80 0.27 0.89 -21.62
C ASP A 80 -0.06 2.40 -21.68
N GLU A 81 -0.53 2.89 -22.83
CA GLU A 81 -0.93 4.30 -23.02
C GLU A 81 -2.16 4.66 -22.18
N LYS A 82 -3.14 3.76 -22.09
CA LYS A 82 -4.35 3.96 -21.30
C LYS A 82 -4.04 4.11 -19.81
N LEU A 83 -3.16 3.25 -19.26
CA LEU A 83 -2.70 3.37 -17.88
C LEU A 83 -2.00 4.72 -17.63
N TYR A 84 -1.15 5.15 -18.57
CA TYR A 84 -0.49 6.46 -18.52
C TYR A 84 -1.50 7.62 -18.54
N ILE A 85 -2.56 7.53 -19.34
CA ILE A 85 -3.64 8.54 -19.36
C ILE A 85 -4.36 8.60 -18.01
N TYR A 86 -4.68 7.45 -17.41
CA TYR A 86 -5.28 7.41 -16.08
C TYR A 86 -4.41 8.08 -15.02
N HIS A 87 -3.12 7.73 -15.00
CA HIS A 87 -2.16 8.40 -14.12
C HIS A 87 -2.15 9.92 -14.35
N ARG A 88 -1.97 10.38 -15.58
CA ARG A 88 -1.85 11.81 -15.87
C ARG A 88 -3.11 12.61 -15.53
N ASP A 89 -4.28 12.08 -15.90
CA ASP A 89 -5.51 12.88 -15.95
C ASP A 89 -6.45 12.63 -14.78
N TYR A 90 -6.38 11.49 -14.12
CA TYR A 90 -7.41 11.05 -13.15
C TYR A 90 -6.87 10.59 -11.81
N ILE A 91 -5.55 10.43 -11.62
CA ILE A 91 -4.97 9.88 -10.39
C ILE A 91 -3.74 10.70 -9.99
N LYS A 92 -3.60 11.06 -8.72
CA LYS A 92 -2.35 11.66 -8.23
C LYS A 92 -1.25 10.60 -8.09
N ASP A 93 0.01 11.02 -8.13
CA ASP A 93 1.16 10.11 -8.06
C ASP A 93 1.07 9.11 -6.89
N GLU A 94 0.80 9.58 -5.67
CA GLU A 94 0.71 8.69 -4.49
C GLU A 94 -0.40 7.65 -4.63
N ALA A 95 -1.60 8.06 -5.06
CA ALA A 95 -2.72 7.15 -5.30
C ALA A 95 -2.45 6.19 -6.46
N TYR A 96 -1.75 6.64 -7.51
CA TYR A 96 -1.38 5.80 -8.64
C TYR A 96 -0.45 4.67 -8.20
N HIS A 97 0.61 4.99 -7.45
CA HIS A 97 1.52 3.98 -6.90
C HIS A 97 0.79 3.00 -5.98
N TYR A 98 -0.14 3.49 -5.17
CA TYR A 98 -0.95 2.65 -4.29
C TYR A 98 -1.85 1.68 -5.08
N LEU A 99 -2.55 2.18 -6.11
CA LEU A 99 -3.40 1.36 -6.98
C LEU A 99 -2.59 0.35 -7.79
N CYS A 100 -1.43 0.73 -8.34
CA CYS A 100 -0.53 -0.21 -9.02
C CYS A 100 -0.09 -1.34 -8.09
N LYS A 101 0.24 -1.04 -6.83
CA LYS A 101 0.53 -2.08 -5.82
C LYS A 101 -0.70 -2.95 -5.50
N MET A 102 -1.90 -2.37 -5.47
CA MET A 102 -3.14 -3.11 -5.21
C MET A 102 -3.48 -4.12 -6.30
N TYR A 103 -3.13 -3.81 -7.54
CA TYR A 103 -3.43 -4.64 -8.70
C TYR A 103 -2.19 -5.31 -9.30
N ASP A 104 -1.08 -5.37 -8.56
CA ASP A 104 0.18 -6.00 -9.01
C ASP A 104 0.69 -5.53 -10.36
N ILE A 105 0.58 -4.22 -10.62
CA ILE A 105 1.07 -3.60 -11.84
C ILE A 105 2.48 -3.08 -11.60
N GLY A 106 3.44 -3.68 -12.29
CA GLY A 106 4.85 -3.32 -12.30
C GLY A 106 5.28 -2.64 -13.60
N PHE A 107 6.56 -2.25 -13.64
CA PHE A 107 7.18 -1.70 -14.84
C PHE A 107 8.53 -2.36 -15.06
N TYR A 108 8.69 -3.02 -16.21
CA TYR A 108 9.91 -3.73 -16.54
C TYR A 108 10.34 -3.39 -17.98
N ARG A 109 11.62 -3.04 -18.14
CA ARG A 109 12.24 -2.73 -19.43
C ARG A 109 11.44 -1.78 -20.34
N GLY A 110 10.74 -0.81 -19.75
CA GLY A 110 10.02 0.21 -20.52
C GLY A 110 8.54 -0.09 -20.78
N ARG A 111 7.99 -1.20 -20.24
CA ARG A 111 6.60 -1.61 -20.44
C ARG A 111 5.95 -2.03 -19.13
N ASN A 112 4.63 -1.89 -19.04
CA ASN A 112 3.89 -2.33 -17.88
C ASN A 112 3.80 -3.86 -17.87
N THR A 113 3.86 -4.40 -16.66
CA THR A 113 3.75 -5.82 -16.38
C THR A 113 2.72 -6.03 -15.29
N GLN A 114 2.13 -7.21 -15.25
CA GLN A 114 1.26 -7.59 -14.15
C GLN A 114 1.29 -9.10 -13.92
N SER A 115 1.09 -9.50 -12.67
CA SER A 115 1.07 -10.90 -12.29
C SER A 115 -0.11 -11.63 -12.93
N GLY A 116 0.18 -12.78 -13.56
CA GLY A 116 -0.86 -13.62 -14.16
C GLY A 116 -1.68 -14.42 -13.12
N GLU A 117 -1.12 -14.57 -11.92
CA GLU A 117 -1.68 -15.36 -10.82
C GLU A 117 -1.92 -14.46 -9.61
N SER A 118 -3.08 -14.61 -8.96
CA SER A 118 -3.49 -13.80 -7.79
C SER A 118 -2.63 -14.06 -6.55
N GLU A 119 -1.74 -15.04 -6.61
CA GLU A 119 -1.04 -15.62 -5.47
C GLU A 119 0.46 -15.30 -5.45
N SER A 120 0.95 -14.43 -6.35
CA SER A 120 2.38 -14.12 -6.35
C SER A 120 2.84 -13.66 -4.97
N GLY A 121 3.91 -14.28 -4.45
CA GLY A 121 4.44 -14.01 -3.12
C GLY A 121 4.84 -12.55 -2.91
N LEU A 122 4.87 -11.74 -3.97
CA LEU A 122 5.13 -10.30 -3.96
C LEU A 122 3.87 -9.41 -3.98
N SER A 123 2.68 -9.93 -4.35
CA SER A 123 1.36 -9.24 -4.26
C SER A 123 0.87 -9.02 -2.82
N ASN A 124 1.70 -9.42 -1.86
CA ASN A 124 1.43 -9.55 -0.44
C ASN A 124 1.06 -8.26 0.33
N TYR A 125 0.87 -7.13 -0.36
CA TYR A 125 0.65 -5.82 0.23
C TYR A 125 -0.83 -5.43 0.34
N MET A 126 -1.69 -5.92 -0.56
CA MET A 126 -3.10 -5.48 -0.61
C MET A 126 -4.04 -6.67 -0.61
N TYR A 127 -4.66 -6.84 0.55
CA TYR A 127 -5.51 -7.97 0.89
C TYR A 127 -6.97 -7.78 0.50
N TYR A 128 -7.29 -6.57 0.07
CA TYR A 128 -8.58 -6.15 -0.42
C TYR A 128 -8.40 -5.39 -1.72
N LYS A 129 -9.33 -5.57 -2.66
CA LYS A 129 -9.44 -4.77 -3.87
C LYS A 129 -10.80 -4.10 -3.94
N ILE A 130 -10.90 -3.04 -4.74
CA ILE A 130 -12.18 -2.34 -4.94
C ILE A 130 -13.19 -3.31 -5.56
N ASP A 131 -14.35 -3.44 -4.94
CA ASP A 131 -15.48 -4.20 -5.49
C ASP A 131 -16.30 -3.27 -6.40
N THR A 132 -16.01 -3.31 -7.71
CA THR A 132 -16.70 -2.47 -8.70
C THR A 132 -18.17 -2.83 -8.88
N ASN A 133 -18.58 -4.03 -8.46
CA ASN A 133 -19.98 -4.46 -8.40
C ASN A 133 -20.65 -4.15 -7.06
N GLY A 134 -19.87 -3.74 -6.06
CA GLY A 134 -20.32 -3.37 -4.73
C GLY A 134 -21.02 -2.02 -4.66
N LYS A 135 -21.29 -1.58 -3.43
CA LYS A 135 -21.95 -0.29 -3.16
C LYS A 135 -20.98 0.87 -3.20
N PHE A 136 -21.44 1.98 -3.79
CA PHE A 136 -20.76 3.26 -3.84
C PHE A 136 -21.72 4.32 -3.28
N TYR A 137 -21.24 5.13 -2.34
CA TYR A 137 -22.01 6.19 -1.71
C TYR A 137 -21.15 7.45 -1.63
N LEU A 138 -21.66 8.56 -2.16
CA LEU A 138 -21.00 9.86 -2.01
C LEU A 138 -21.09 10.31 -0.55
N LYS A 139 -19.97 10.26 0.16
CA LYS A 139 -19.87 10.56 1.58
C LYS A 139 -19.78 12.04 1.87
N ASN A 140 -18.95 12.75 1.11
CA ASN A 140 -18.78 14.18 1.24
C ASN A 140 -18.41 14.80 -0.12
N ARG A 141 -18.78 16.06 -0.33
CA ARG A 141 -18.39 16.88 -1.47
C ARG A 141 -18.30 18.34 -1.04
N ASP A 142 -17.18 18.96 -1.36
CA ASP A 142 -16.99 20.41 -1.31
C ASP A 142 -16.41 20.93 -2.64
N GLU A 143 -16.03 22.21 -2.68
CA GLU A 143 -15.51 22.87 -3.89
C GLU A 143 -14.20 22.27 -4.42
N LYS A 144 -13.44 21.56 -3.58
CA LYS A 144 -12.11 21.04 -3.90
C LYS A 144 -11.93 19.55 -3.60
N ASN A 145 -12.81 18.94 -2.81
CA ASN A 145 -12.67 17.55 -2.35
C ASN A 145 -13.98 16.78 -2.53
N ILE A 146 -13.85 15.53 -2.92
CA ILE A 146 -14.94 14.56 -2.97
C ILE A 146 -14.48 13.30 -2.25
N CYS A 147 -15.34 12.74 -1.39
CA CYS A 147 -15.12 11.47 -0.72
C CYS A 147 -16.26 10.53 -1.10
N VAL A 148 -15.90 9.36 -1.63
CA VAL A 148 -16.84 8.28 -1.94
C VAL A 148 -16.51 7.11 -1.03
N GLN A 149 -17.47 6.67 -0.23
CA GLN A 149 -17.35 5.38 0.44
C GLN A 149 -17.67 4.27 -0.56
N ILE A 150 -16.83 3.26 -0.58
CA ILE A 150 -16.90 2.14 -1.52
C ILE A 150 -16.75 0.84 -0.77
N GLN A 151 -17.20 -0.24 -1.39
CA GLN A 151 -16.93 -1.58 -0.89
C GLN A 151 -15.65 -2.14 -1.51
N PHE A 152 -14.90 -2.84 -0.67
CA PHE A 152 -13.77 -3.65 -1.04
C PHE A 152 -14.12 -5.11 -0.85
N ILE A 153 -13.68 -5.94 -1.78
CA ILE A 153 -13.79 -7.39 -1.68
C ILE A 153 -12.43 -7.99 -1.28
N LYS A 154 -12.52 -8.93 -0.36
CA LYS A 154 -11.39 -9.68 0.18
C LYS A 154 -10.68 -10.48 -0.93
N SER A 155 -9.35 -10.44 -0.93
CA SER A 155 -8.49 -11.29 -1.76
C SER A 155 -8.49 -12.74 -1.24
N GLU A 156 -8.29 -13.69 -2.14
CA GLU A 156 -8.25 -15.13 -1.83
C GLU A 156 -7.13 -15.50 -0.83
N ILE A 157 -6.08 -14.67 -0.72
CA ILE A 157 -4.96 -14.88 0.21
C ILE A 157 -5.35 -14.62 1.68
N LEU A 158 -6.43 -13.86 1.95
CA LEU A 158 -6.82 -13.56 3.33
C LEU A 158 -7.60 -14.71 3.99
N THR A 159 -7.39 -14.84 5.30
CA THR A 159 -7.96 -15.90 6.14
C THR A 159 -9.45 -15.70 6.41
N GLU A 160 -10.16 -16.77 6.78
CA GLU A 160 -11.61 -16.74 7.04
C GLU A 160 -12.05 -15.79 8.16
N ASN A 161 -11.15 -15.41 9.06
CA ASN A 161 -11.43 -14.49 10.17
C ASN A 161 -11.58 -13.03 9.74
N MET A 162 -11.19 -12.71 8.51
CA MET A 162 -11.32 -11.37 7.93
C MET A 162 -12.63 -11.23 7.12
N PRO A 163 -13.30 -10.07 7.18
CA PRO A 163 -14.61 -9.90 6.55
C PRO A 163 -14.51 -9.99 5.02
N GLN A 164 -15.42 -10.71 4.39
CA GLN A 164 -15.41 -10.87 2.91
C GLN A 164 -15.60 -9.55 2.17
N ILE A 165 -16.38 -8.64 2.75
CA ILE A 165 -16.60 -7.29 2.25
C ILE A 165 -16.22 -6.33 3.35
N SER A 166 -15.46 -5.29 3.00
CA SER A 166 -15.08 -4.21 3.88
C SER A 166 -15.48 -2.89 3.24
N ASP A 167 -15.95 -1.95 4.05
CA ASP A 167 -16.07 -0.57 3.58
C ASP A 167 -14.70 0.11 3.58
N GLY A 168 -14.52 1.05 2.66
CA GLY A 168 -13.37 1.93 2.56
C GLY A 168 -13.75 3.18 1.78
N GLU A 169 -12.78 4.00 1.41
CA GLU A 169 -13.02 5.34 0.87
C GLU A 169 -12.08 5.69 -0.28
N VAL A 170 -12.60 6.40 -1.27
CA VAL A 170 -11.83 7.01 -2.34
C VAL A 170 -12.01 8.52 -2.26
N TYR A 171 -10.89 9.22 -2.23
CA TYR A 171 -10.82 10.67 -2.17
C TYR A 171 -10.40 11.21 -3.53
N LEU A 172 -11.09 12.25 -3.98
CA LEU A 172 -10.75 12.99 -5.19
C LEU A 172 -10.55 14.46 -4.85
N GLU A 173 -9.58 15.08 -5.52
CA GLU A 173 -9.23 16.48 -5.34
C GLU A 173 -9.22 17.22 -6.67
N LEU A 174 -9.78 18.43 -6.66
CA LEU A 174 -9.69 19.36 -7.78
C LEU A 174 -8.29 19.98 -7.80
N CYS A 175 -7.52 19.62 -8.82
CA CYS A 175 -6.15 20.08 -8.99
C CYS A 175 -6.09 21.47 -9.66
N GLU A 176 -4.91 22.10 -9.62
CA GLU A 176 -4.68 23.45 -10.17
C GLU A 176 -4.98 23.57 -11.68
N ASP A 177 -4.89 22.46 -12.42
CA ASP A 177 -5.22 22.38 -13.84
C ASP A 177 -6.73 22.15 -14.09
N ASN A 178 -7.56 22.36 -13.07
CA ASN A 178 -9.02 22.17 -13.07
C ASN A 178 -9.47 20.73 -13.40
N LYS A 179 -8.63 19.73 -13.12
CA LYS A 179 -9.00 18.32 -13.23
C LYS A 179 -9.19 17.71 -11.85
N TRP A 180 -10.27 16.96 -11.70
CA TRP A 180 -10.47 16.12 -10.52
C TRP A 180 -9.63 14.84 -10.65
N ARG A 181 -8.85 14.53 -9.62
CA ARG A 181 -8.02 13.32 -9.57
C ARG A 181 -8.22 12.57 -8.27
N ILE A 182 -8.24 11.25 -8.34
CA ILE A 182 -8.14 10.37 -7.17
C ILE A 182 -6.84 10.72 -6.45
N SER A 183 -6.96 11.26 -5.24
CA SER A 183 -5.84 11.66 -4.40
C SER A 183 -5.46 10.60 -3.39
N LYS A 184 -6.43 9.78 -2.95
CA LYS A 184 -6.22 8.70 -1.99
C LYS A 184 -7.26 7.60 -2.15
N VAL A 185 -6.83 6.36 -1.97
CA VAL A 185 -7.70 5.20 -1.77
C VAL A 185 -7.36 4.66 -0.38
N SER A 186 -8.39 4.49 0.45
CA SER A 186 -8.27 4.16 1.87
C SER A 186 -9.08 2.91 2.16
N GLN A 187 -8.42 1.84 2.60
CA GLN A 187 -9.09 0.70 3.18
C GLN A 187 -8.28 0.30 4.42
N TRP A 188 -8.96 0.07 5.53
CA TRP A 188 -8.32 0.00 6.85
C TRP A 188 -7.10 -0.93 6.88
N LEU A 189 -7.17 -2.13 6.30
CA LEU A 189 -6.08 -3.11 6.28
C LEU A 189 -4.97 -2.72 5.30
N ASN A 190 -5.32 -2.06 4.20
CA ASN A 190 -4.40 -1.66 3.15
C ASN A 190 -3.75 -0.27 3.41
N ASP A 191 -4.29 0.49 4.36
CA ASP A 191 -3.80 1.81 4.78
C ASP A 191 -2.48 1.76 5.56
N LEU A 192 -1.83 0.60 5.62
CA LEU A 192 -0.59 0.37 6.34
C LEU A 192 0.65 0.98 5.71
N ALA A 193 0.59 1.20 4.39
CA ALA A 193 1.53 2.09 3.73
C ALA A 193 1.45 3.51 4.32
N TYR A 194 0.25 3.95 4.74
CA TYR A 194 0.07 5.19 5.49
C TYR A 194 0.48 5.08 6.95
N TYR A 195 1.16 4.05 7.45
CA TYR A 195 1.78 4.09 8.78
C TYR A 195 3.27 3.77 8.73
N ASP A 196 3.86 3.75 7.53
CA ASP A 196 5.25 3.32 7.30
C ASP A 196 5.53 1.90 7.84
N LEU A 197 4.48 1.09 8.03
CA LEU A 197 4.59 -0.29 8.48
C LEU A 197 4.85 -1.23 7.30
N GLY A 198 4.22 -0.95 6.16
CA GLY A 198 4.42 -1.72 4.93
C GLY A 198 4.26 -3.23 5.16
N TYR A 199 5.33 -3.99 4.91
CA TYR A 199 5.37 -5.45 5.06
C TYR A 199 5.49 -5.91 6.54
N GLU A 200 5.88 -5.02 7.45
CA GLU A 200 6.08 -5.34 8.87
C GLU A 200 4.76 -5.62 9.60
N MET A 201 3.59 -5.32 9.01
CA MET A 201 2.32 -5.67 9.66
C MET A 201 2.20 -7.16 9.93
N LYS A 202 2.66 -8.02 9.03
CA LYS A 202 2.61 -9.48 9.23
C LYS A 202 3.48 -9.95 10.40
N VAL A 203 4.39 -9.08 10.88
CA VAL A 203 5.19 -9.31 12.08
C VAL A 203 4.37 -9.06 13.33
N PHE A 204 3.46 -8.08 13.32
CA PHE A 204 2.65 -7.68 14.47
C PHE A 204 1.26 -8.30 14.50
N PHE A 205 0.73 -8.65 13.33
CA PHE A 205 -0.63 -9.12 13.13
C PHE A 205 -0.61 -10.33 12.22
N ASP A 206 -1.11 -11.45 12.73
CA ASP A 206 -1.34 -12.65 11.94
C ASP A 206 -2.79 -12.64 11.48
N PRO A 207 -3.07 -12.38 10.18
CA PRO A 207 -4.45 -12.38 9.70
C PRO A 207 -5.14 -13.72 9.94
N GLU A 208 -4.44 -14.85 10.11
CA GLU A 208 -5.05 -16.14 10.44
C GLU A 208 -5.70 -16.15 11.82
N TYR A 209 -5.16 -15.41 12.78
CA TYR A 209 -5.61 -15.48 14.17
C TYR A 209 -6.17 -14.17 14.70
N ASN A 210 -5.86 -13.06 14.04
CA ASN A 210 -6.30 -11.74 14.43
C ASN A 210 -7.44 -11.23 13.53
N SER A 211 -8.33 -10.46 14.13
CA SER A 211 -9.58 -9.95 13.57
C SER A 211 -9.52 -8.44 13.30
N LEU A 212 -10.50 -7.92 12.57
CA LEU A 212 -10.64 -6.48 12.31
C LEU A 212 -10.63 -5.63 13.61
N PRO A 213 -11.38 -5.96 14.67
CA PRO A 213 -11.32 -5.19 15.91
C PRO A 213 -9.93 -5.14 16.55
N GLU A 214 -9.16 -6.23 16.51
CA GLU A 214 -7.78 -6.25 17.03
C GLU A 214 -6.85 -5.36 16.19
N TYR A 215 -7.08 -5.30 14.88
CA TYR A 215 -6.38 -4.36 14.01
C TYR A 215 -6.72 -2.91 14.36
N GLU A 216 -8.01 -2.59 14.52
CA GLU A 216 -8.45 -1.24 14.88
C GLU A 216 -7.85 -0.80 16.22
N GLU A 217 -7.82 -1.71 17.20
CA GLU A 217 -7.17 -1.48 18.50
C GLU A 217 -5.67 -1.24 18.35
N PHE A 218 -4.98 -2.01 17.49
CA PHE A 218 -3.56 -1.80 17.20
C PHE A 218 -3.30 -0.39 16.63
N ILE A 219 -4.09 0.02 15.63
CA ILE A 219 -3.98 1.34 15.01
C ILE A 219 -4.32 2.46 16.01
N GLU A 220 -5.36 2.30 16.82
CA GLU A 220 -5.71 3.26 17.88
C GLU A 220 -4.57 3.40 18.90
N LYS A 221 -3.98 2.28 19.30
CA LYS A 221 -2.91 2.23 20.31
C LYS A 221 -1.62 2.87 19.81
N TYR A 222 -1.21 2.60 18.56
CA TYR A 222 0.13 2.92 18.07
C TYR A 222 0.18 3.97 16.95
N GLY A 223 -0.90 4.12 16.17
CA GLY A 223 -0.96 4.95 14.98
C GLY A 223 -1.24 6.42 15.23
N TYR A 224 -1.59 6.81 16.46
CA TYR A 224 -1.96 8.18 16.82
C TYR A 224 -1.21 8.71 18.05
N ASP A 225 -0.94 10.02 18.02
CA ASP A 225 -0.49 10.82 19.17
C ASP A 225 -1.66 11.18 20.10
N SER A 226 -1.34 11.75 21.26
CA SER A 226 -2.30 12.19 22.29
C SER A 226 -3.31 13.26 21.81
N LYS A 227 -3.07 13.89 20.67
CA LYS A 227 -3.95 14.89 20.05
C LYS A 227 -4.80 14.30 18.91
N GLY A 228 -4.66 13.00 18.65
CA GLY A 228 -5.34 12.32 17.55
C GLY A 228 -4.69 12.57 16.18
N ASN A 229 -3.47 13.14 16.14
CA ASN A 229 -2.72 13.21 14.89
C ASN A 229 -2.11 11.84 14.61
N ARG A 230 -2.18 11.44 13.35
CA ARG A 230 -1.51 10.24 12.86
C ARG A 230 0.01 10.38 13.03
N ILE A 231 0.66 9.32 13.50
CA ILE A 231 2.11 9.20 13.61
C ILE A 231 2.62 7.98 12.82
N SER A 232 3.89 8.03 12.42
CA SER A 232 4.58 6.87 11.83
C SER A 232 4.68 5.74 12.84
N MET A 233 4.48 4.50 12.38
CA MET A 233 4.69 3.28 13.16
C MET A 233 5.94 2.51 12.70
N TYR A 234 6.79 3.13 11.87
CA TYR A 234 8.01 2.50 11.38
C TYR A 234 8.82 1.84 12.51
N ILE A 235 9.27 0.61 12.27
CA ILE A 235 10.17 -0.10 13.14
C ILE A 235 11.45 -0.45 12.38
N SER A 236 12.59 -0.17 13.00
CA SER A 236 13.89 -0.61 12.52
C SER A 236 14.58 -1.36 13.64
N THR A 237 15.01 -2.57 13.33
CA THR A 237 15.91 -3.37 14.15
C THR A 237 17.33 -3.24 13.62
N ASP A 238 18.31 -3.58 14.45
CA ASP A 238 19.69 -3.78 14.01
C ASP A 238 19.91 -5.17 13.41
N ASP A 239 21.16 -5.48 13.07
CA ASP A 239 21.58 -6.75 12.44
C ASP A 239 21.25 -8.00 13.29
N ASN A 240 20.97 -7.83 14.60
CA ASN A 240 20.59 -8.91 15.51
C ASN A 240 19.07 -8.99 15.74
N ASP A 241 18.29 -8.26 14.94
CA ASP A 241 16.84 -8.13 15.11
C ASP A 241 16.42 -7.49 16.45
N GLU A 242 17.33 -6.76 17.10
CA GLU A 242 17.12 -6.04 18.36
C GLU A 242 16.81 -4.56 18.10
N ILE A 243 15.95 -3.96 18.93
CA ILE A 243 15.63 -2.53 18.84
C ILE A 243 16.66 -1.71 19.63
N PHE A 244 17.08 -2.20 20.81
CA PHE A 244 18.18 -1.62 21.57
C PHE A 244 19.16 -2.70 22.00
N HIS A 245 20.14 -2.96 21.15
CA HIS A 245 21.32 -3.71 21.57
C HIS A 245 21.96 -3.07 22.81
N GLY A 246 22.21 -3.90 23.82
CA GLY A 246 22.85 -3.48 25.08
C GLY A 246 21.91 -2.79 26.08
N SER A 247 20.59 -2.78 25.88
CA SER A 247 19.65 -2.19 26.86
C SER A 247 19.63 -2.90 28.23
N ASP A 248 20.26 -4.07 28.32
CA ASP A 248 20.51 -4.86 29.52
C ASP A 248 21.78 -4.41 30.28
N THR A 249 22.68 -3.70 29.62
CA THR A 249 24.04 -3.39 30.11
C THR A 249 24.36 -1.90 30.14
N GLU A 250 23.69 -1.08 29.32
CA GLU A 250 23.94 0.36 29.19
C GLU A 250 22.67 1.19 29.45
N LEU A 251 22.82 2.36 30.06
CA LEU A 251 21.72 3.29 30.29
C LEU A 251 21.33 4.03 29.00
N LEU A 252 20.04 4.06 28.69
CA LEU A 252 19.51 4.77 27.53
C LEU A 252 19.61 6.30 27.66
N SER A 253 19.84 6.82 28.87
CA SER A 253 20.07 8.24 29.11
C SER A 253 21.43 8.74 28.60
N GLU A 254 22.30 7.84 28.17
CA GLU A 254 23.54 8.20 27.48
C GLU A 254 23.26 8.78 26.08
N SER A 255 24.12 9.72 25.66
CA SER A 255 23.83 10.58 24.50
C SER A 255 23.52 9.84 23.18
N SER A 256 24.20 8.74 22.87
CA SER A 256 23.95 7.95 21.66
C SER A 256 22.61 7.21 21.70
N ASN A 257 22.31 6.56 22.83
CA ASN A 257 21.10 5.77 23.01
C ASN A 257 19.85 6.66 23.18
N LEU A 258 20.00 7.83 23.81
CA LEU A 258 18.94 8.82 23.91
C LEU A 258 18.55 9.38 22.54
N GLU A 259 19.52 9.66 21.67
CA GLU A 259 19.25 10.10 20.30
C GLU A 259 18.64 8.99 19.43
N LYS A 260 18.93 7.70 19.72
CA LYS A 260 18.24 6.57 19.10
C LYS A 260 16.79 6.49 19.58
N LEU A 261 16.54 6.60 20.89
CA LEU A 261 15.20 6.59 21.48
C LEU A 261 14.29 7.67 20.89
N LYS A 262 14.78 8.91 20.77
CA LYS A 262 14.03 10.04 20.19
C LYS A 262 13.65 9.86 18.71
N LYS A 263 14.20 8.87 18.02
CA LYS A 263 13.87 8.54 16.63
C LYS A 263 12.90 7.37 16.51
N LEU A 264 12.61 6.67 17.60
CA LEU A 264 11.67 5.55 17.56
C LEU A 264 10.24 6.05 17.44
N SER A 265 9.45 5.35 16.63
CA SER A 265 8.00 5.45 16.66
C SER A 265 7.44 4.99 18.02
N LYS A 266 6.19 5.33 18.31
CA LYS A 266 5.49 4.86 19.51
C LYS A 266 5.43 3.33 19.57
N LEU A 267 5.18 2.68 18.44
CA LEU A 267 5.22 1.22 18.32
C LEU A 267 6.61 0.67 18.64
N ALA A 268 7.65 1.19 17.99
CA ALA A 268 9.02 0.74 18.19
C ALA A 268 9.49 0.95 19.63
N ALA A 269 9.10 2.06 20.27
CA ALA A 269 9.40 2.30 21.68
C ALA A 269 8.65 1.31 22.61
N CYS A 270 7.39 0.97 22.32
CA CYS A 270 6.68 -0.07 23.06
C CYS A 270 7.39 -1.42 22.91
N MET A 271 7.74 -1.83 21.69
CA MET A 271 8.47 -3.08 21.44
C MET A 271 9.85 -3.08 22.09
N ALA A 272 10.56 -1.94 22.11
CA ALA A 272 11.83 -1.79 22.82
C ALA A 272 11.71 -2.03 24.33
N ARG A 273 10.64 -1.51 24.95
CA ARG A 273 10.38 -1.76 26.37
C ARG A 273 10.07 -3.25 26.60
N GLU A 274 9.23 -3.82 25.76
CA GLU A 274 8.87 -5.24 25.85
C GLU A 274 10.06 -6.17 25.55
N GLU A 275 11.03 -5.73 24.74
CA GLU A 275 12.26 -6.47 24.44
C GLU A 275 13.07 -6.74 25.72
N ILE A 276 13.16 -5.76 26.63
CA ILE A 276 13.83 -5.94 27.92
C ILE A 276 13.18 -7.09 28.68
N TYR A 277 11.85 -7.13 28.78
CA TYR A 277 11.16 -8.24 29.43
C TYR A 277 11.27 -9.56 28.65
N ALA A 278 11.25 -9.50 27.32
CA ALA A 278 11.35 -10.67 26.45
C ALA A 278 12.70 -11.37 26.57
N ARG A 279 13.81 -10.65 26.78
CA ARG A 279 15.14 -11.22 27.04
C ARG A 279 15.17 -12.11 28.29
N HIS A 280 14.27 -11.88 29.25
CA HIS A 280 14.10 -12.71 30.45
C HIS A 280 13.00 -13.78 30.32
N GLY A 281 12.38 -13.87 29.14
CA GLY A 281 11.37 -14.88 28.80
C GLY A 281 9.96 -14.57 29.28
N LYS A 282 9.60 -13.28 29.42
CA LYS A 282 8.20 -12.88 29.66
C LYS A 282 7.27 -13.53 28.64
N ILE A 283 6.28 -14.29 29.12
CA ILE A 283 5.29 -14.95 28.28
C ILE A 283 4.24 -13.94 27.83
N TYR A 284 3.99 -13.88 26.53
CA TYR A 284 2.96 -13.04 25.93
C TYR A 284 1.70 -13.85 25.60
N PRO A 285 0.49 -13.25 25.70
CA PRO A 285 -0.73 -13.90 25.25
C PRO A 285 -0.60 -14.31 23.77
N LYS A 286 -0.99 -15.55 23.45
CA LYS A 286 -0.93 -16.04 22.06
C LYS A 286 -1.67 -15.09 21.12
N PHE A 287 -1.04 -14.83 19.97
CA PHE A 287 -1.52 -13.94 18.90
C PHE A 287 -1.64 -12.45 19.28
N SER A 288 -1.16 -12.04 20.46
CA SER A 288 -0.97 -10.62 20.75
C SER A 288 0.10 -10.02 19.84
N THR A 289 0.09 -8.70 19.69
CA THR A 289 1.11 -7.93 18.97
C THR A 289 2.52 -8.30 19.40
N GLU A 290 2.76 -8.32 20.72
CA GLU A 290 4.05 -8.66 21.31
C GLU A 290 4.41 -10.13 21.05
N PHE A 291 3.44 -11.06 21.16
CA PHE A 291 3.67 -12.47 20.85
C PHE A 291 4.11 -12.66 19.39
N ASN A 292 3.37 -12.08 18.44
CA ASN A 292 3.66 -12.20 17.01
C ASN A 292 5.05 -11.63 16.67
N TYR A 293 5.47 -10.57 17.35
CA TYR A 293 6.78 -9.96 17.18
C TYR A 293 7.90 -10.81 17.78
N PHE A 294 7.81 -11.19 19.06
CA PHE A 294 8.90 -11.86 19.79
C PHE A 294 9.05 -13.34 19.46
N ILE A 295 7.98 -14.05 19.11
CA ILE A 295 8.07 -15.49 18.75
C ILE A 295 8.94 -15.74 17.51
N ARG A 296 9.15 -14.70 16.69
CA ARG A 296 10.00 -14.72 15.48
C ARG A 296 11.48 -14.45 15.80
N LYS A 297 11.80 -14.01 17.02
CA LYS A 297 13.17 -13.68 17.43
C LYS A 297 13.89 -14.94 17.91
N ILE A 298 15.02 -15.26 17.27
CA ILE A 298 15.79 -16.47 17.57
C ILE A 298 16.27 -16.50 19.04
N TRP A 299 16.50 -15.33 19.63
CA TRP A 299 16.96 -15.19 21.01
C TRP A 299 15.83 -15.27 22.06
N TYR A 300 14.56 -15.18 21.67
CA TYR A 300 13.44 -15.19 22.61
C TYR A 300 13.08 -16.62 23.01
N GLN A 301 13.00 -16.85 24.33
CA GLN A 301 12.59 -18.13 24.90
C GLN A 301 11.69 -17.88 26.12
N GLU A 302 10.51 -18.48 26.12
CA GLU A 302 9.56 -18.39 27.24
C GLU A 302 10.15 -18.94 28.55
N ASN A 303 9.93 -18.22 29.65
CA ASN A 303 10.34 -18.58 30.99
C ASN A 303 9.16 -18.43 31.96
N GLU A 304 8.56 -19.56 32.34
CA GLU A 304 7.42 -19.61 33.27
C GLU A 304 7.73 -19.04 34.67
N ASN A 305 9.02 -18.93 35.02
CA ASN A 305 9.46 -18.42 36.32
C ASN A 305 9.87 -16.94 36.29
N PHE A 306 9.69 -16.24 35.15
CA PHE A 306 10.06 -14.84 35.01
C PHE A 306 9.38 -13.98 36.09
N SER A 307 10.18 -13.16 36.78
CA SER A 307 9.72 -12.11 37.68
C SER A 307 10.35 -10.78 37.32
N GLU A 308 9.60 -9.67 37.40
CA GLU A 308 10.17 -8.33 37.24
C GLU A 308 11.27 -8.00 38.26
N ASN A 309 11.35 -8.76 39.35
CA ASN A 309 12.45 -8.66 40.32
C ASN A 309 13.79 -9.13 39.75
N ASP A 310 13.78 -9.99 38.72
CA ASP A 310 14.98 -10.54 38.08
C ASP A 310 15.69 -9.49 37.21
N LEU A 311 15.00 -8.40 36.87
CA LEU A 311 15.56 -7.29 36.11
C LEU A 311 16.61 -6.54 36.94
N SER A 312 17.72 -6.20 36.30
CA SER A 312 18.76 -5.35 36.84
C SER A 312 18.27 -3.91 37.08
N ASP A 313 19.01 -3.16 37.89
CA ASP A 313 18.71 -1.75 38.13
C ASP A 313 18.80 -0.91 36.84
N ILE A 314 19.70 -1.29 35.91
CA ILE A 314 19.85 -0.65 34.60
C ILE A 314 18.60 -0.87 33.75
N GLU A 315 18.13 -2.11 33.66
CA GLU A 315 16.92 -2.46 32.90
C GLU A 315 15.68 -1.76 33.46
N LYS A 316 15.54 -1.70 34.78
CA LYS A 316 14.43 -0.99 35.44
C LYS A 316 14.44 0.51 35.12
N GLU A 317 15.60 1.16 35.16
CA GLU A 317 15.70 2.57 34.79
C GLU A 317 15.44 2.79 33.29
N ASN A 318 15.95 1.90 32.43
CA ASN A 318 15.68 1.95 30.98
C ASN A 318 14.19 1.81 30.66
N ILE A 319 13.50 0.86 31.29
CA ILE A 319 12.04 0.69 31.17
C ILE A 319 11.30 1.98 31.53
N LYS A 320 11.73 2.65 32.60
CA LYS A 320 11.13 3.91 33.03
C LYS A 320 11.37 5.02 32.01
N ILE A 321 12.59 5.19 31.52
CA ILE A 321 12.94 6.17 30.48
C ILE A 321 12.09 5.95 29.22
N ILE A 322 12.00 4.71 28.74
CA ILE A 322 11.21 4.38 27.54
C ILE A 322 9.71 4.65 27.80
N SER A 323 9.20 4.33 29.00
CA SER A 323 7.79 4.57 29.34
C SER A 323 7.44 6.05 29.38
N GLU A 324 8.34 6.90 29.90
CA GLU A 324 8.19 8.36 29.86
C GLU A 324 8.20 8.87 28.41
N TYR A 325 9.06 8.31 27.55
CA TYR A 325 9.08 8.64 26.12
C TYR A 325 7.77 8.23 25.42
N ILE A 326 7.26 7.01 25.64
CA ILE A 326 5.98 6.54 25.08
C ILE A 326 4.82 7.46 25.51
N ALA A 327 4.81 7.89 26.77
CA ALA A 327 3.77 8.79 27.29
C ALA A 327 3.84 10.22 26.73
N SER A 328 4.93 10.58 26.03
CA SER A 328 5.11 11.90 25.44
C SER A 328 4.50 12.07 24.04
N PHE A 329 4.10 10.96 23.39
CA PHE A 329 3.27 10.98 22.18
C PHE A 329 1.84 11.36 22.56
#